data_AF-A0A501XQ98-F1
#
_entry.id   AF-A0A501XQ98-F1
#
_cell.length_a   1.000
_cell.length_b   1.000
_cell.length_c   1.000
_cell.angle_alpha   90.00
_cell.angle_beta   90.00
_cell.angle_gamma   90.00
#
_symmetry.space_group_name_H-M   'P 1'
#
loop_
_entity.id
_entity.type
_entity.pdbx_description
1 polymer ?
#
loop_
_entity_poly.entity_id
_entity_poly.type
_entity_poly.pdbx_seq_one_letter_code
_entity_poly.pdbx_strand_id
1 'polypeptide(L)'
;MSAGFWSGETLKDRLKTLITPFDPDRVDCSAYTLTMGREIYVSPNDAMQDPLNVTIRQLSDGEGFTIPPGQFAFLLTEEKIEVPNDALALISIKAKIKWRGLINVSAFMSIRASAAGSFSLYTMPVR
;
A
#
# COMPACT_ATOMS: atom_id res chain seq x y z
N MET A 1 11.55 -4.69 -27.69
CA MET A 1 11.88 -4.74 -26.26
C MET A 1 10.78 -5.52 -25.58
N SER A 2 11.09 -6.58 -24.83
CA SER A 2 10.06 -7.28 -24.05
C SER A 2 9.68 -6.43 -22.84
N ALA A 3 8.40 -6.10 -22.70
CA ALA A 3 7.90 -5.57 -21.44
C ALA A 3 7.92 -6.70 -20.41
N GLY A 4 8.69 -6.52 -19.33
CA GLY A 4 8.85 -7.50 -18.26
C GLY A 4 9.07 -6.81 -16.91
N PHE A 5 8.91 -7.57 -15.82
CA PHE A 5 9.20 -7.06 -14.49
C PHE A 5 10.68 -6.72 -14.33
N TRP A 6 10.98 -5.67 -13.57
CA TRP A 6 12.36 -5.35 -13.18
C TRP A 6 12.93 -6.44 -12.27
N SER A 7 14.19 -6.81 -12.51
CA SER A 7 14.91 -7.74 -11.63
C SER A 7 15.22 -7.10 -10.28
N GLY A 8 15.63 -7.91 -9.30
CA GLY A 8 16.02 -7.42 -7.98
C GLY A 8 17.21 -6.47 -8.03
N GLU A 9 18.17 -6.73 -8.92
CA GLU A 9 19.31 -5.85 -9.17
C GLU A 9 18.84 -4.51 -9.76
N THR A 10 17.93 -4.56 -10.74
CA THR A 10 17.33 -3.36 -11.36
C THR A 10 16.58 -2.52 -10.33
N LEU A 11 15.80 -3.17 -9.45
CA LEU A 11 15.07 -2.51 -8.37
C LEU A 11 16.03 -1.89 -7.36
N LYS A 12 17.07 -2.60 -6.92
CA LYS A 12 18.07 -2.07 -5.98
C LYS A 12 18.81 -0.86 -6.52
N ASP A 13 19.04 -0.80 -7.82
CA ASP A 13 19.69 0.35 -8.44
C ASP A 13 18.74 1.54 -8.60
N ARG A 14 17.60 1.32 -9.27
CA ARG A 14 16.67 2.40 -9.64
C ARG A 14 15.85 2.94 -8.47
N LEU A 15 15.43 2.10 -7.52
CA LEU A 15 14.48 2.53 -6.48
C LEU A 15 15.10 3.48 -5.45
N LYS A 16 16.44 3.54 -5.33
CA LYS A 16 17.14 4.48 -4.44
C LYS A 16 16.73 5.94 -4.64
N THR A 17 16.40 6.32 -5.87
CA THR A 17 15.99 7.68 -6.23
C THR A 17 14.48 7.81 -6.40
N LEU A 18 13.74 6.70 -6.42
CA LEU A 18 12.31 6.67 -6.68
C LEU A 18 11.48 6.37 -5.43
N ILE A 19 12.08 5.87 -4.35
CA ILE A 19 11.41 5.55 -3.10
C ILE A 19 12.10 6.29 -1.95
N THR A 20 11.32 6.92 -1.09
CA THR A 20 11.82 7.57 0.13
C THR A 20 10.93 7.23 1.33
N PRO A 21 11.45 6.59 2.40
CA PRO A 21 12.81 6.03 2.52
C PRO A 21 12.97 4.73 1.72
N PHE A 22 14.14 4.55 1.08
CA PHE A 22 14.51 3.30 0.42
C PHE A 22 15.35 2.40 1.34
N ASP A 23 14.96 1.12 1.43
CA ASP A 23 15.66 0.08 2.17
C ASP A 23 15.98 -1.11 1.24
N PRO A 24 17.26 -1.37 0.91
CA PRO A 24 17.63 -2.42 -0.03
C PRO A 24 17.26 -3.83 0.44
N ASP A 25 17.07 -4.05 1.74
CA ASP A 25 16.70 -5.35 2.30
C ASP A 25 15.21 -5.67 2.09
N ARG A 26 14.42 -4.69 1.66
CA ARG A 26 13.01 -4.87 1.30
C ARG A 26 12.80 -5.29 -0.16
N VAL A 27 13.86 -5.34 -0.96
CA VAL A 27 13.78 -5.89 -2.32
C VAL A 27 13.72 -7.41 -2.24
N ASP A 28 12.61 -7.97 -2.72
CA ASP A 28 12.33 -9.40 -2.76
C ASP A 28 12.08 -9.83 -4.21
N CYS A 29 13.05 -10.53 -4.79
CA CYS A 29 13.04 -10.96 -6.19
C CYS A 29 12.76 -9.81 -7.17
N SER A 30 11.51 -9.67 -7.65
CA SER A 30 11.08 -8.64 -8.61
C SER A 30 10.07 -7.65 -8.02
N ALA A 31 10.07 -7.51 -6.69
CA ALA A 31 9.19 -6.59 -5.97
C ALA A 31 9.93 -5.85 -4.85
N TYR A 32 9.36 -4.74 -4.41
CA TYR A 32 9.76 -4.02 -3.21
C TYR A 32 8.67 -4.16 -2.15
N THR A 33 9.03 -4.58 -0.94
CA THR A 33 8.08 -4.68 0.18
C THR A 33 7.85 -3.31 0.79
N LEU A 34 6.62 -2.80 0.69
CA LEU A 34 6.19 -1.56 1.34
C LEU A 34 5.81 -1.79 2.80
N THR A 35 5.89 -0.74 3.61
CA THR A 35 5.43 -0.73 5.01
C THR A 35 4.12 0.02 5.20
N MET A 36 3.39 -0.39 6.24
CA MET A 36 2.18 0.32 6.66
C MET A 36 2.55 1.66 7.29
N GLY A 37 1.94 2.73 6.79
CA GLY A 37 2.03 4.09 7.31
C GLY A 37 1.40 4.24 8.69
N ARG A 38 1.65 5.36 9.37
CA ARG A 38 1.01 5.65 10.66
C ARG A 38 -0.45 6.08 10.59
N GLU A 39 -1.00 6.31 9.41
CA GLU A 39 -2.38 6.76 9.26
C GLU A 39 -3.21 5.80 8.43
N ILE A 40 -4.40 5.49 8.92
CA ILE A 40 -5.40 4.68 8.25
C ILE A 40 -6.74 5.41 8.19
N TYR A 41 -7.51 5.11 7.16
CA TYR A 41 -8.93 5.39 7.13
C TYR A 41 -9.70 4.07 7.16
N VAL A 42 -10.73 3.96 8.00
CA VAL A 42 -11.71 2.87 7.96
C VAL A 42 -13.08 3.48 7.73
N SER A 43 -13.84 2.95 6.77
CA SER A 43 -15.15 3.46 6.44
C SER A 43 -16.11 3.34 7.63
N PRO A 44 -17.08 4.27 7.75
CA PRO A 44 -17.98 4.30 8.88
C PRO A 44 -19.01 3.17 8.82
N ASN A 45 -19.33 2.65 10.00
CA ASN A 45 -20.38 1.67 10.27
C ASN A 45 -21.56 2.39 10.95
N ASP A 46 -22.81 1.92 10.76
CA ASP A 46 -24.03 2.41 11.44
C ASP A 46 -23.90 2.51 12.98
N ALA A 47 -22.98 1.75 13.59
CA ALA A 47 -22.65 1.79 15.01
C ALA A 47 -21.73 2.95 15.43
N MET A 48 -21.17 3.73 14.50
CA MET A 48 -20.29 4.85 14.81
C MET A 48 -21.12 6.10 15.14
N GLN A 49 -21.00 6.58 16.39
CA GLN A 49 -21.71 7.76 16.87
C GLN A 49 -21.30 9.05 16.14
N ASP A 50 -20.13 9.10 15.52
CA ASP A 50 -19.65 10.23 14.71
C ASP A 50 -18.88 9.76 13.46
N PRO A 51 -19.57 9.55 12.33
CA PRO A 51 -18.98 9.10 11.06
C PRO A 51 -17.98 10.09 10.43
N LEU A 52 -18.04 11.37 10.82
CA LEU A 52 -17.22 12.43 10.21
C LEU A 52 -15.87 12.60 10.91
N ASN A 53 -15.76 12.25 12.20
CA ASN A 53 -14.54 12.49 12.99
C ASN A 53 -13.75 11.23 13.40
N VAL A 54 -14.28 10.01 13.22
CA VAL A 54 -13.65 8.79 13.79
C VAL A 54 -13.11 7.82 12.72
N THR A 55 -13.17 8.21 11.45
CA THR A 55 -12.78 7.34 10.33
C THR A 55 -11.28 7.37 10.04
N ILE A 56 -10.59 8.48 10.31
CA ILE A 56 -9.12 8.59 10.23
C ILE A 56 -8.51 8.28 11.60
N ARG A 57 -7.54 7.37 11.64
CA ARG A 57 -6.83 6.98 12.87
C ARG A 57 -5.32 7.02 12.66
N GLN A 58 -4.64 7.57 13.66
CA GLN A 58 -3.20 7.44 13.81
C GLN A 58 -2.87 6.15 14.58
N LEU A 59 -1.85 5.43 14.14
CA LEU A 59 -1.37 4.20 14.75
C LEU A 59 -0.05 4.44 15.47
N SER A 60 0.06 3.86 16.65
CA SER A 60 1.31 3.75 17.40
C SER A 60 2.19 2.64 16.83
N ASP A 61 3.48 2.65 17.16
CA ASP A 61 4.41 1.62 16.72
C ASP A 61 3.97 0.23 17.22
N GLY A 62 3.77 -0.69 16.27
CA GLY A 62 3.28 -2.05 16.55
C GLY A 62 1.76 -2.14 16.82
N GLU A 63 1.03 -1.03 16.74
CA GLU A 63 -0.43 -1.04 16.90
C GLU A 63 -1.10 -1.75 15.73
N GLY A 64 -1.95 -2.73 16.06
CA GLY A 64 -2.84 -3.37 15.11
C GLY A 64 -4.20 -2.66 15.04
N PHE A 65 -4.89 -2.81 13.92
CA PHE A 65 -6.27 -2.35 13.77
C PHE A 65 -7.15 -3.44 13.15
N THR A 66 -8.46 -3.26 13.26
CA THR A 66 -9.46 -4.16 12.68
C THR A 66 -10.26 -3.38 11.65
N ILE A 67 -10.50 -4.01 10.50
CA ILE A 67 -11.48 -3.53 9.51
C ILE A 67 -12.74 -4.36 9.77
N PRO A 68 -13.85 -3.74 10.23
CA PRO A 68 -15.08 -4.49 10.47
C PRO A 68 -15.63 -5.12 9.18
N PRO A 69 -16.36 -6.25 9.27
CA PRO A 69 -17.05 -6.82 8.12
C PRO A 69 -17.98 -5.80 7.46
N GLY A 70 -18.00 -5.80 6.12
CA GLY A 70 -18.78 -4.83 5.34
C GLY A 70 -18.16 -3.42 5.26
N GLN A 71 -17.03 -3.18 5.92
CA GLN A 71 -16.27 -1.93 5.84
C GLN A 71 -15.02 -2.12 4.98
N PHE A 72 -14.50 -1.01 4.47
CA PHE A 72 -13.24 -0.94 3.76
C PHE A 72 -12.25 -0.04 4.51
N ALA A 73 -10.98 -0.17 4.19
CA ALA A 73 -9.95 0.74 4.68
C ALA A 73 -9.09 1.29 3.55
N PHE A 74 -8.65 2.54 3.69
CA PHE A 74 -7.50 3.08 2.98
C PHE A 74 -6.28 3.01 3.89
N LEU A 75 -5.25 2.31 3.43
CA LEU A 75 -4.00 2.12 4.17
C LEU A 75 -2.89 2.89 3.47
N LEU A 76 -2.26 3.84 4.16
CA LEU A 76 -1.13 4.55 3.63
C LEU A 76 0.15 3.72 3.76
N THR A 77 1.13 4.01 2.90
CA THR A 77 2.50 3.52 3.05
C THR A 77 3.37 4.57 3.72
N GLU A 78 4.37 4.14 4.49
CA GLU A 78 5.43 5.03 4.98
C GLU A 78 6.25 5.60 3.80
N GLU A 79 6.43 4.80 2.76
CA GLU A 79 7.18 5.17 1.58
C GLU A 79 6.42 6.16 0.70
N LYS A 80 7.13 7.18 0.25
CA LYS A 80 6.78 8.00 -0.92
C LYS A 80 7.43 7.39 -2.14
N ILE A 81 6.66 7.17 -3.21
CA ILE A 81 7.16 6.56 -4.43
C ILE A 81 6.90 7.48 -5.62
N GLU A 82 7.88 7.58 -6.50
CA GLU A 82 7.79 8.25 -7.80
C GLU A 82 7.86 7.18 -8.90
N VAL A 83 6.87 7.17 -9.80
CA VAL A 83 6.85 6.21 -10.92
C VAL A 83 7.33 6.92 -12.18
N PRO A 84 8.48 6.54 -12.74
CA PRO A 84 9.02 7.21 -13.91
C PRO A 84 8.19 6.87 -15.17
N ASN A 85 8.28 7.74 -16.18
CA ASN A 85 7.47 7.63 -17.42
C ASN A 85 7.73 6.35 -18.24
N ASP A 86 8.82 5.64 -17.96
CA ASP A 86 9.22 4.39 -18.61
C ASP A 86 8.79 3.14 -17.84
N ALA A 87 8.00 3.28 -16.77
CA ALA A 87 7.63 2.20 -15.88
C ALA A 87 6.13 2.18 -15.54
N LEU A 88 5.68 1.04 -15.03
CA LEU A 88 4.38 0.89 -14.38
C LEU A 88 4.58 0.18 -13.04
N ALA A 89 3.94 0.68 -11.99
CA ALA A 89 3.96 0.09 -10.67
C ALA A 89 2.69 -0.74 -10.41
N LEU A 90 2.85 -1.93 -9.85
CA LEU A 90 1.75 -2.79 -9.40
C LEU A 90 1.87 -3.01 -7.90
N ILE A 91 0.77 -2.89 -7.16
CA ILE A 91 0.75 -3.07 -5.71
C ILE A 91 -0.17 -4.23 -5.34
N SER A 92 0.32 -5.10 -4.47
CA SER A 92 -0.41 -6.26 -4.00
C SER A 92 -0.17 -6.52 -2.51
N ILE A 93 -1.20 -7.01 -1.81
CA ILE A 93 -1.04 -7.49 -0.44
C ILE A 93 -0.27 -8.81 -0.46
N LYS A 94 0.72 -8.94 0.43
CA LYS A 94 1.43 -10.21 0.64
C LYS A 94 0.44 -11.33 0.92
N ALA A 95 0.59 -12.47 0.25
CA ALA A 95 -0.30 -13.61 0.37
C ALA A 95 -0.62 -13.93 1.84
N LYS A 96 0.39 -14.04 2.72
CA LYS A 96 0.21 -14.31 4.16
C LYS A 96 -0.80 -13.39 4.86
N ILE A 97 -0.87 -12.12 4.47
CA ILE A 97 -1.82 -11.14 5.00
C ILE A 97 -3.17 -11.30 4.30
N LYS A 98 -3.18 -11.47 2.97
CA LYS A 98 -4.39 -11.69 2.16
C LYS A 98 -5.23 -12.87 2.69
N TRP A 99 -4.58 -13.99 3.03
CA TRP A 99 -5.24 -15.19 3.54
C TRP A 99 -5.88 -15.02 4.93
N ARG A 100 -5.60 -13.93 5.66
CA ARG A 100 -6.31 -13.59 6.91
C ARG A 100 -7.70 -12.98 6.67
N GLY A 101 -8.21 -13.09 5.45
CA GLY A 101 -9.52 -12.61 5.07
C GLY A 101 -9.51 -11.20 4.48
N LEU A 102 -8.38 -10.71 3.96
CA LEU A 102 -8.28 -9.39 3.34
C LEU A 102 -8.21 -9.51 1.82
N ILE A 103 -8.95 -8.67 1.10
CA ILE A 103 -8.85 -8.55 -0.35
C ILE A 103 -8.49 -7.13 -0.76
N ASN A 104 -7.59 -6.99 -1.74
CA ASN A 104 -7.46 -5.72 -2.47
C ASN A 104 -8.68 -5.54 -3.35
N VAL A 105 -9.41 -4.47 -3.13
CA VAL A 105 -10.62 -4.16 -3.91
C VAL A 105 -10.25 -3.30 -5.13
N SER A 106 -9.15 -2.53 -5.05
CA SER A 106 -8.48 -1.95 -6.22
C SER A 106 -6.97 -2.20 -6.14
N ALA A 107 -6.47 -3.16 -6.92
CA ALA A 107 -5.04 -3.47 -7.02
C ALA A 107 -4.36 -2.80 -8.24
N PHE A 108 -5.11 -2.03 -9.02
CA PHE A 108 -4.60 -1.35 -10.20
C PHE A 108 -4.54 0.14 -9.95
N MET A 109 -3.32 0.63 -9.81
CA MET A 109 -3.03 2.03 -10.01
C MET A 109 -2.07 2.10 -11.19
N SER A 110 -2.61 2.35 -12.40
CA SER A 110 -1.79 2.72 -13.56
C SER A 110 -1.29 4.13 -13.34
N ILE A 111 -0.31 4.29 -12.45
CA ILE A 111 0.27 5.58 -12.15
C ILE A 111 1.29 5.88 -13.24
N ARG A 112 0.84 6.59 -14.28
CA ARG A 112 1.70 7.57 -14.96
C ARG A 112 1.60 8.85 -14.13
N ALA A 113 2.28 8.93 -13.00
CA ALA A 113 2.29 10.17 -12.24
C ALA A 113 3.71 10.62 -12.03
N SER A 114 4.01 11.79 -12.60
CA SER A 114 5.10 12.66 -12.17
C SER A 114 4.81 13.28 -10.79
N ALA A 115 4.10 12.57 -9.91
CA ALA A 115 3.72 13.04 -8.59
C ALA A 115 4.24 12.04 -7.55
N ALA A 116 5.24 12.46 -6.78
CA ALA A 116 5.67 11.76 -5.60
C ALA A 116 4.52 11.74 -4.57
N GLY A 117 4.17 10.57 -4.04
CA GLY A 117 3.09 10.45 -3.07
C GLY A 117 3.14 9.15 -2.26
N SER A 118 2.45 9.15 -1.12
CA SER A 118 2.16 7.94 -0.36
C SER A 118 1.10 7.12 -1.09
N PHE A 119 1.25 5.81 -1.13
CA PHE A 119 0.33 4.94 -1.84
C PHE A 119 -0.75 4.48 -0.88
N SER A 120 -2.00 4.54 -1.34
CA SER A 120 -3.15 4.07 -0.57
C SER A 120 -3.60 2.71 -1.06
N LEU A 121 -3.73 1.76 -0.15
CA LEU A 121 -4.30 0.45 -0.44
C LEU A 121 -5.74 0.40 0.02
N TYR A 122 -6.64 0.07 -0.91
CA TYR A 122 -8.06 -0.10 -0.64
C TYR A 122 -8.39 -1.58 -0.41
N THR A 123 -8.75 -1.93 0.82
CA THR A 123 -8.95 -3.33 1.24
C THR A 123 -10.20 -3.52 2.07
N MET A 124 -10.81 -4.71 2.00
CA MET A 124 -11.96 -5.09 2.83
C MET A 124 -11.87 -6.55 3.29
N PRO A 125 -12.52 -6.92 4.41
CA PRO A 125 -12.67 -8.30 4.83
C PRO A 125 -13.57 -9.11 3.88
N VAL A 126 -13.27 -10.39 3.66
CA VAL A 126 -14.09 -11.32 2.85
C VAL A 126 -14.98 -12.25 3.67
N ARG A 127 -15.07 -12.08 4.99
CA ARG A 127 -15.93 -12.84 5.89
C ARG A 127 -16.42 -11.98 7.04
#